data_AF-B7PDR1-F1
#
_entry.id   AF-B7PDR1-F1
#
_cell.length_a   1.000
_cell.length_b   1.000
_cell.length_c   1.000
_cell.angle_alpha   90.00
_cell.angle_beta   90.00
_cell.angle_gamma   90.00
#
_symmetry.space_group_name_H-M   'P 1'
#
loop_
_entity.id
_entity.type
_entity.pdbx_description
1 polymer ?
#
loop_
_entity_poly.entity_id
_entity_poly.type
_entity_poly.pdbx_seq_one_letter_code
_entity_poly.pdbx_strand_id
1 'polypeptide(L)' 'VPTDWSDHALWWPEQNTWLTRTKSTLDQCGVMADALLHFTPMHKTLRIQFPDLRIMDVRTDFSVKTFSSVVKVCKELGE' A
#
# COMPACT_ATOMS: atom_id res chain seq x y z
N VAL A 1 15.11 -6.48 -16.03
CA VAL A 1 14.12 -7.15 -15.15
C VAL A 1 12.76 -6.73 -15.66
N PRO A 2 11.83 -7.66 -15.94
CA PRO A 2 10.49 -7.29 -16.41
C PRO A 2 9.89 -6.32 -15.40
N THR A 3 9.21 -5.28 -15.88
CA THR A 3 8.48 -4.38 -14.99
C THR A 3 7.39 -5.19 -14.30
N ASP A 4 7.56 -5.51 -13.01
CA ASP A 4 6.57 -6.23 -12.21
C ASP A 4 5.39 -5.32 -11.90
N TRP A 5 4.43 -5.28 -12.84
CA TRP A 5 3.15 -4.58 -12.68
C TRP A 5 2.22 -5.30 -11.68
N SER A 6 2.59 -6.49 -11.24
CA SER A 6 1.90 -7.30 -10.22
C SER A 6 1.77 -6.59 -8.87
N ASP A 7 2.71 -5.69 -8.56
CA ASP A 7 2.77 -4.95 -7.30
C ASP A 7 2.21 -3.51 -7.42
N HIS A 8 1.60 -3.16 -8.55
CA HIS A 8 1.06 -1.81 -8.75
C HIS A 8 -0.45 -1.76 -8.53
N ALA A 9 -0.91 -0.71 -7.85
CA ALA A 9 -2.33 -0.41 -7.71
C ALA A 9 -2.62 1.08 -7.86
N LEU A 10 -3.91 1.40 -7.93
CA LEU A 10 -4.41 2.77 -8.00
C LEU A 10 -4.71 3.27 -6.59
N TRP A 11 -4.07 4.37 -6.22
CA TRP A 11 -4.33 5.11 -5.00
C TRP A 11 -5.22 6.31 -5.31
N TRP A 12 -6.31 6.46 -4.56
CA TRP A 12 -7.19 7.62 -4.64
C TRP A 12 -6.97 8.52 -3.41
N PRO A 13 -6.27 9.66 -3.56
CA PRO A 13 -5.96 10.57 -2.46
C PRO A 13 -7.20 11.26 -1.88
N GLU A 14 -8.19 11.59 -2.71
CA GLU A 14 -9.40 12.31 -2.28
C GLU A 14 -10.26 11.48 -1.31
N GLN A 15 -10.37 10.18 -1.56
CA GLN A 15 -11.04 9.21 -0.68
C GLN A 15 -10.07 8.50 0.26
N ASN A 16 -8.78 8.84 0.22
CA ASN A 16 -7.70 8.21 0.98
C ASN A 16 -7.78 6.67 0.95
N THR A 17 -8.08 6.09 -0.21
CA THR A 17 -8.39 4.66 -0.38
C THR A 17 -7.68 4.08 -1.58
N TRP A 18 -7.23 2.82 -1.46
CA TRP A 18 -6.68 2.03 -2.56
C TRP A 18 -7.77 1.29 -3.32
N LEU A 19 -7.75 1.39 -4.64
CA LEU A 19 -8.64 0.66 -5.54
C LEU A 19 -8.04 -0.71 -5.86
N THR A 20 -8.24 -1.67 -4.94
CA THR A 20 -7.76 -3.05 -5.10
C THR A 20 -8.81 -4.01 -5.66
N ARG A 21 -10.08 -3.59 -5.78
CA ARG A 21 -11.15 -4.40 -6.38
C ARG A 21 -11.09 -4.33 -7.90
N THR A 22 -10.31 -5.22 -8.51
CA THR A 22 -10.21 -5.39 -9.98
C THR A 22 -11.52 -5.80 -10.68
N LYS A 23 -12.53 -6.29 -9.95
CA LYS A 23 -13.84 -6.70 -10.50
C LYS A 23 -14.94 -5.64 -10.34
N SER A 24 -14.66 -4.50 -9.72
CA SER A 24 -15.62 -3.42 -9.55
C SER A 24 -15.48 -2.39 -10.67
N THR A 25 -16.59 -1.85 -11.15
CA THR A 25 -16.55 -0.75 -12.12
C THR A 25 -16.09 0.54 -11.42
N LEU A 26 -15.48 1.45 -12.17
CA LEU A 26 -15.07 2.77 -11.66
C LEU A 26 -16.27 3.52 -11.03
N ASP A 27 -17.45 3.36 -11.62
CA ASP A 27 -18.72 3.89 -11.15
C ASP A 27 -19.17 3.29 -9.79
N GLN A 28 -18.98 1.98 -9.58
CA GLN A 28 -19.23 1.35 -8.27
C GLN A 28 -18.27 1.83 -7.18
N CYS A 29 -17.08 2.28 -7.56
CA CYS A 29 -16.14 2.92 -6.65
C CYS A 29 -16.46 4.42 -6.45
N GLY A 30 -17.38 5.00 -7.23
CA GLY A 30 -17.72 6.43 -7.16
C GLY A 30 -16.69 7.34 -7.82
N VAL A 31 -15.78 6.79 -8.62
CA VAL A 31 -14.72 7.56 -9.30
C VAL A 31 -15.34 8.31 -10.47
N MET A 32 -15.27 9.64 -10.43
CA MET A 32 -15.73 10.53 -11.49
C MET A 32 -14.54 11.05 -12.33
N ALA A 33 -14.80 11.76 -13.43
CA ALA A 33 -13.75 12.22 -14.36
C ALA A 33 -12.75 13.22 -13.77
N ASP A 34 -13.10 13.86 -12.65
CA ASP A 34 -12.25 14.76 -11.86
C ASP A 34 -11.41 14.03 -10.81
N ALA A 35 -11.68 12.75 -10.55
CA ALA A 35 -10.97 11.96 -9.58
C ALA A 35 -9.52 11.73 -10.02
N LEU A 36 -8.58 12.26 -9.24
CA LEU A 36 -7.16 12.14 -9.52
C LEU A 36 -6.62 10.85 -8.94
N LEU A 37 -6.32 9.85 -9.77
CA LEU A 37 -5.80 8.57 -9.34
C LEU A 37 -4.28 8.49 -9.53
N HIS A 38 -3.57 8.06 -8.49
CA HIS A 38 -2.14 7.81 -8.54
C HIS A 38 -1.86 6.33 -8.80
N PHE A 39 -1.25 6.01 -9.93
CA PHE A 39 -0.74 4.68 -10.18
C PHE A 39 0.63 4.53 -9.52
N THR A 40 0.73 3.70 -8.49
CA THR A 40 1.96 3.52 -7.70
C THR A 40 2.10 2.08 -7.20
N PRO A 41 3.33 1.58 -6.99
CA PRO A 41 3.53 0.31 -6.29
C PRO A 41 2.92 0.35 -4.88
N MET A 42 2.27 -0.75 -4.50
CA MET A 42 1.64 -0.97 -3.19
C MET A 42 2.68 -1.24 -2.12
N HIS A 43 3.68 -2.07 -2.43
CA HIS A 43 4.81 -2.28 -1.53
C HIS A 43 5.83 -1.16 -1.69
N LYS A 44 6.09 -0.42 -0.62
CA LYS A 44 7.16 0.57 -0.56
C LYS A 44 8.06 0.28 0.63
N THR A 45 9.31 0.71 0.54
CA THR A 45 10.25 0.62 1.65
C THR A 45 9.92 1.70 2.67
N LEU A 46 9.53 1.26 3.87
CA LEU A 46 9.26 2.11 5.01
C LEU A 46 10.42 1.99 5.99
N ARG A 47 10.96 3.13 6.40
CA ARG A 47 11.98 3.22 7.43
C ARG A 47 11.30 3.24 8.80
N ILE A 48 11.44 2.15 9.55
CA ILE A 48 10.79 1.97 10.85
C ILE A 48 11.84 2.12 11.94
N GLN A 49 11.53 2.94 12.94
CA GLN A 49 12.33 3.07 14.16
C GLN A 49 11.76 2.14 15.23
N PHE A 50 12.60 1.28 15.76
CA PHE A 50 12.27 0.39 16.86
C PHE A 50 12.34 1.10 18.21
N PRO A 51 11.69 0.54 19.25
CA PRO A 51 11.79 1.07 20.61
C PRO A 51 13.21 1.11 21.16
N ASP A 52 14.13 0.30 20.61
CA ASP A 52 15.56 0.28 20.95
C ASP A 52 16.39 1.34 20.20
N LEU A 53 15.72 2.28 19.51
CA LEU A 53 16.29 3.34 18.67
C LEU A 53 16.97 2.85 17.38
N ARG A 54 16.91 1.56 17.06
CA ARG A 54 17.41 1.05 15.78
C ARG A 54 16.46 1.43 14.67
N ILE A 55 17.02 1.68 13.49
CA ILE A 55 16.26 2.01 12.29
C ILE A 55 16.45 0.90 11.29
N MET A 56 15.35 0.37 10.76
CA MET A 56 15.35 -0.69 9.76
C MET A 56 14.44 -0.34 8.61
N ASP A 57 14.90 -0.67 7.40
CA ASP A 57 14.13 -0.48 6.18
C ASP A 57 13.33 -1.76 5.90
N VAL A 58 12.00 -1.67 5.99
CA VAL A 58 11.08 -2.79 5.83
C VAL A 58 10.21 -2.56 4.61
N ARG A 59 10.05 -3.58 3.76
CA ARG A 59 9.15 -3.50 2.61
C ARG A 59 7.73 -3.78 3.09
N THR A 60 6.90 -2.74 3.21
CA THR A 60 5.53 -2.89 3.70
C THR A 60 4.51 -2.57 2.62
N ASP A 61 3.38 -3.26 2.66
CA ASP A 61 2.23 -2.97 1.81
C ASP A 61 1.46 -1.76 2.36
N PHE A 62 1.35 -0.70 1.54
CA PHE A 62 0.61 0.52 1.87
C PHE A 62 -0.88 0.42 1.57
N SER A 63 -1.31 -0.63 0.86
CA SER A 63 -2.71 -0.83 0.51
C SER A 63 -3.54 -1.49 1.61
N VAL A 64 -2.90 -2.12 2.58
CA VAL A 64 -3.58 -2.78 3.70
C VAL A 64 -3.66 -1.85 4.91
N LYS A 65 -4.57 -2.16 5.84
CA LYS A 65 -4.72 -1.38 7.08
C LYS A 65 -3.39 -1.34 7.84
N THR A 66 -3.07 -0.19 8.42
CA THR A 66 -1.84 0.03 9.21
C THR A 66 -1.59 -1.07 10.23
N PHE A 67 -2.64 -1.54 10.93
CA PHE A 67 -2.52 -2.63 11.89
C PHE A 67 -2.04 -3.94 11.25
N SER A 68 -2.61 -4.31 10.11
CA SER A 68 -2.19 -5.52 9.38
C SER A 68 -0.74 -5.40 8.90
N SER A 69 -0.32 -4.22 8.44
CA SER A 69 1.08 -3.96 8.06
C SER A 69 2.01 -4.11 9.28
N VAL A 70 1.67 -3.52 10.42
CA VAL A 70 2.48 -3.64 11.65
C VAL A 70 2.57 -5.09 12.12
N VAL A 71 1.47 -5.85 12.08
CA VAL A 71 1.49 -7.28 12.44
C VAL A 71 2.41 -8.08 11.50
N LYS A 72 2.42 -7.79 10.19
CA LYS A 72 3.35 -8.43 9.26
C LYS A 72 4.81 -8.10 9.61
N VAL A 73 5.12 -6.83 9.87
CA VAL A 73 6.48 -6.40 10.28
C VAL A 73 6.90 -7.09 11.58
N CYS A 74 6.03 -7.12 12.59
CA CYS A 74 6.33 -7.82 13.85
C CYS A 74 6.53 -9.33 13.67
N LYS A 75 5.83 -9.96 12.72
CA LYS A 75 6.05 -11.37 12.39
C LYS A 75 7.40 -11.61 11.72
N GLU A 76 7.80 -10.77 10.77
CA GLU A 76 9.09 -10.87 10.09
C GLU A 76 10.29 -10.65 11.02
N LEU A 77 10.11 -9.89 12.10
CA LEU A 77 11.14 -9.62 13.11
C LEU A 77 11.26 -10.70 14.20
N GLY A 78 10.22 -11.51 14.38
CA GLY A 78 10.08 -12.43 15.51
C GLY A 78 10.45 -13.89 15.19
N GLU A 79 10.82 -14.19 13.94
CA GLU A 79 11.41 -15.48 13.52
C GLU A 79 12.94 -15.44 13.55
#